data_AF-A0A526ZL37-F1
#
_entry.id   AF-A0A526ZL37-F1
#
_cell.length_a   1.000
_cell.length_b   1.000
_cell.length_c   1.000
_cell.angle_alpha   90.00
_cell.angle_beta   90.00
_cell.angle_gamma   90.00
#
_symmetry.space_group_name_H-M   'P 1'
#
loop_
_entity.id
_entity.type
_entity.pdbx_description
1 polymer ?
#
loop_
_entity_poly.entity_id
_entity_poly.type
_entity_poly.pdbx_seq_one_letter_code
_entity_poly.pdbx_strand_id
1 'polypeptide(L)'
;NYSVDWMYMKPGLPMEIIQEFDTWRRVRDADGSEGWINQSLLSGRRTAIVAPWQRGKDARINLLDDPQKDAGIVAIVEPGAMGTIKSCDGQWCEMTFSGHTGWLAQSLVWGAYPGERVKD
;
A
#
# COMPACT_ATOMS: atom_id res chain seq x y z
N ASN A 1 11.77 -26.69 -15.52
CA ASN A 1 12.60 -25.48 -15.73
C ASN A 1 11.76 -24.32 -15.24
N TYR A 2 11.90 -23.91 -13.98
CA TYR A 2 11.12 -22.81 -13.42
C TYR A 2 11.99 -21.57 -13.50
N SER A 3 11.78 -20.76 -14.53
CA SER A 3 12.41 -19.46 -14.66
C SER A 3 11.90 -18.57 -13.53
N VAL A 4 12.82 -18.05 -12.73
CA VAL A 4 12.54 -16.96 -11.79
C VAL A 4 12.38 -15.71 -12.64
N ASP A 5 11.13 -15.26 -12.84
CA ASP A 5 10.84 -14.10 -13.69
C ASP A 5 11.29 -12.77 -13.06
N TRP A 6 11.43 -12.72 -11.72
CA TRP A 6 11.92 -11.53 -11.01
C TRP A 6 12.37 -11.86 -9.58
N MET A 7 13.23 -11.01 -9.00
CA MET A 7 13.64 -11.06 -7.59
C MET A 7 13.42 -9.67 -6.96
N TYR A 8 12.40 -9.51 -6.12
CA TYR A 8 12.22 -8.27 -5.36
C TYR A 8 13.24 -8.24 -4.21
N MET A 9 14.15 -7.27 -4.23
CA MET A 9 15.18 -7.12 -3.19
C MET A 9 14.76 -6.23 -2.00
N LYS A 10 13.52 -5.70 -1.99
CA LYS A 10 13.05 -4.78 -0.95
C LYS A 10 11.94 -5.40 -0.09
N PRO A 11 12.20 -5.73 1.19
CA PRO A 11 11.17 -6.23 2.08
C PRO A 11 10.07 -5.18 2.32
N GLY A 12 8.83 -5.65 2.51
CA GLY A 12 7.69 -4.80 2.83
C GLY A 12 6.98 -4.16 1.64
N LEU A 13 7.38 -4.46 0.41
CA LEU A 13 6.60 -4.09 -0.77
C LEU A 13 5.18 -4.68 -0.65
N PRO A 14 4.13 -3.86 -0.77
CA PRO A 14 2.77 -4.37 -0.73
C PRO A 14 2.51 -5.25 -1.95
N MET A 15 1.74 -6.31 -1.75
CA MET A 15 1.38 -7.30 -2.78
C MET A 15 -0.10 -7.62 -2.65
N GLU A 16 -0.83 -7.55 -3.77
CA GLU A 16 -2.23 -8.00 -3.86
C GLU A 16 -2.22 -9.51 -4.12
N ILE A 17 -2.84 -10.33 -3.25
CA ILE A 17 -3.04 -11.75 -3.55
C ILE A 17 -4.26 -11.89 -4.45
N ILE A 18 -4.06 -12.40 -5.66
CA ILE A 18 -5.11 -12.57 -6.67
C ILE A 18 -5.49 -14.04 -6.90
N GLN A 19 -4.67 -14.99 -6.45
CA GLN A 19 -4.97 -16.42 -6.48
C GLN A 19 -4.18 -17.18 -5.41
N GLU A 20 -4.75 -18.28 -4.90
CA GLU A 20 -4.07 -19.18 -3.96
C GLU A 20 -4.05 -20.62 -4.51
N PHE A 21 -2.92 -21.30 -4.38
CA PHE A 21 -2.78 -22.72 -4.71
C PHE A 21 -1.72 -23.36 -3.80
N ASP A 22 -2.14 -24.27 -2.92
CA ASP A 22 -1.26 -24.90 -1.91
C ASP A 22 -0.42 -23.85 -1.14
N THR A 23 0.91 -23.95 -1.17
CA THR A 23 1.83 -23.01 -0.51
C THR A 23 2.19 -21.79 -1.38
N TRP A 24 1.57 -21.66 -2.55
CA TRP A 24 1.83 -20.60 -3.50
C TRP A 24 0.70 -19.56 -3.52
N ARG A 25 1.09 -18.30 -3.68
CA ARG A 25 0.20 -17.15 -3.85
C ARG A 25 0.56 -16.46 -5.16
N ARG A 26 -0.41 -16.36 -6.07
CA ARG A 26 -0.27 -15.49 -7.22
C ARG A 26 -0.53 -14.08 -6.74
N VAL A 27 0.44 -13.21 -6.94
CA VAL A 27 0.37 -11.82 -6.50
C VAL A 27 0.40 -10.86 -7.66
N ARG A 28 -0.06 -9.63 -7.42
CA ARG A 28 0.12 -8.47 -8.28
C ARG A 28 0.77 -7.32 -7.49
N ASP A 29 1.73 -6.63 -8.09
CA ASP A 29 2.33 -5.41 -7.52
C ASP A 29 1.58 -4.13 -7.95
N ALA A 30 2.00 -2.98 -7.41
CA ALA A 30 1.38 -1.68 -7.71
C ALA A 30 1.56 -1.21 -9.16
N ASP A 31 2.50 -1.79 -9.90
CA ASP A 31 2.76 -1.49 -11.31
C ASP A 31 2.01 -2.48 -12.24
N GLY A 32 1.32 -3.47 -11.67
CA GLY A 32 0.49 -4.45 -12.39
C GLY A 32 1.23 -5.74 -12.75
N SER A 33 2.48 -5.90 -12.33
CA SER A 33 3.25 -7.13 -12.58
C SER A 33 2.70 -8.28 -11.75
N GLU A 34 2.61 -9.46 -12.35
CA GLU A 34 2.09 -10.66 -11.68
C GLU A 34 3.12 -11.78 -11.57
N GLY A 35 2.99 -12.62 -10.55
CA GLY A 35 3.85 -13.79 -10.38
C GLY A 35 3.45 -14.66 -9.20
N TRP A 36 4.09 -15.82 -9.07
CA TRP A 36 3.87 -16.74 -7.95
C TRP A 36 4.94 -16.56 -6.87
N ILE A 37 4.51 -16.37 -5.64
CA ILE A 37 5.35 -16.27 -4.44
C ILE A 37 4.99 -17.41 -3.48
N ASN A 38 5.98 -18.03 -2.86
CA ASN A 38 5.72 -18.95 -1.75
C ASN A 38 5.26 -18.18 -0.52
N GLN A 39 4.16 -18.61 0.13
CA GLN A 39 3.55 -17.92 1.27
C GLN A 39 4.54 -17.61 2.41
N SER A 40 5.60 -18.39 2.60
CA SER A 40 6.62 -18.16 3.63
C SER A 40 7.44 -16.88 3.41
N LEU A 41 7.44 -16.33 2.19
CA LEU A 41 8.09 -15.06 1.84
C LEU A 41 7.16 -13.85 2.01
N LEU A 42 5.88 -14.09 2.31
CA LEU A 42 4.89 -13.05 2.53
C LEU A 42 4.70 -12.80 4.03
N SER A 43 4.30 -11.57 4.36
CA SER A 43 3.96 -11.14 5.71
C SER A 43 2.53 -10.61 5.74
N GLY A 44 1.83 -10.83 6.84
CA GLY A 44 0.52 -10.20 7.09
C GLY A 44 0.59 -8.70 7.43
N ARG A 45 1.79 -8.13 7.55
CA ARG A 45 1.97 -6.69 7.82
C ARG A 45 1.36 -5.87 6.68
N ARG A 46 0.39 -5.00 7.01
CA ARG A 46 -0.27 -4.13 6.04
C ARG A 46 0.62 -2.94 5.68
N THR A 47 1.26 -3.03 4.52
CA THR A 47 1.94 -1.90 3.87
C THR A 47 1.11 -1.40 2.69
N ALA A 48 1.42 -0.20 2.23
CA ALA A 48 0.77 0.40 1.08
C ALA A 48 1.65 1.43 0.38
N ILE A 49 1.30 1.76 -0.85
CA ILE A 49 1.92 2.81 -1.67
C ILE A 49 0.89 3.90 -1.93
N VAL A 50 1.27 5.15 -1.72
CA VAL A 50 0.39 6.30 -1.96
C VAL A 50 0.38 6.67 -3.43
N ALA A 51 -0.81 6.74 -4.03
CA ALA A 51 -1.10 7.16 -5.40
C ALA A 51 -0.03 6.77 -6.43
N PRO A 52 0.33 5.48 -6.56
CA PRO A 52 1.38 5.04 -7.49
C PRO A 52 1.12 5.48 -8.94
N TRP A 53 -0.15 5.59 -9.35
CA TRP A 53 -0.59 6.11 -10.65
C TRP A 53 -0.31 7.62 -10.89
N GLN A 54 0.20 8.32 -9.88
CA GLN A 54 0.65 9.72 -9.97
C GLN A 54 2.19 9.87 -9.93
N ARG A 55 2.96 8.77 -9.88
CA ARG A 55 4.43 8.82 -9.94
C ARG A 55 4.91 9.64 -11.14
N GLY A 56 5.92 10.47 -10.93
CA GLY A 56 6.52 11.33 -11.96
C GLY A 56 5.67 12.54 -12.38
N LYS A 57 4.50 12.75 -11.77
CA LYS A 57 3.70 13.98 -11.93
C LYS A 57 4.06 14.95 -10.81
N ASP A 58 3.89 16.25 -11.06
CA ASP A 58 4.03 17.29 -10.02
C ASP A 58 2.77 17.31 -9.12
N ALA A 59 2.57 16.21 -8.39
CA ALA A 59 1.48 16.02 -7.45
C ALA A 59 2.05 15.90 -6.03
N ARG A 60 1.39 16.56 -5.09
CA ARG A 60 1.71 16.51 -3.66
C ARG A 60 0.48 16.06 -2.90
N ILE A 61 0.66 15.12 -1.98
CA ILE A 61 -0.45 14.52 -1.23
C ILE A 61 -0.29 14.92 0.22
N ASN A 62 -1.30 15.61 0.76
CA ASN A 62 -1.29 16.04 2.15
C ASN A 62 -1.66 14.86 3.04
N LEU A 63 -0.79 14.54 4.00
CA LEU A 63 -1.11 13.68 5.13
C LEU A 63 -1.80 14.53 6.19
N LEU A 64 -3.03 14.19 6.53
CA LEU A 64 -3.89 15.02 7.39
C LEU A 64 -3.85 14.54 8.86
N ASP A 65 -4.15 15.41 9.82
CA ASP A 65 -4.19 15.05 11.24
C ASP A 65 -5.51 14.36 11.67
N ASP A 66 -6.56 14.49 10.85
CA ASP A 66 -7.88 13.92 11.08
C ASP A 66 -8.51 13.43 9.74
N PRO A 67 -9.39 12.40 9.73
CA PRO A 67 -10.05 11.88 8.52
C PRO A 67 -11.15 12.83 7.97
N GLN A 68 -10.80 14.08 7.70
CA GLN A 68 -11.66 15.08 7.06
C GLN A 68 -10.86 15.93 6.08
N LYS A 69 -11.52 16.51 5.07
CA LYS A 69 -10.84 17.15 3.92
C LYS A 69 -10.12 18.47 4.27
N ASP A 70 -10.57 19.14 5.32
CA ASP A 70 -10.12 20.44 5.80
C ASP A 70 -9.28 20.35 7.08
N ALA A 71 -8.88 19.14 7.46
CA ALA A 71 -7.96 18.85 8.56
C ALA A 71 -6.59 19.51 8.38
N GLY A 72 -5.86 19.63 9.49
CA GLY A 72 -4.50 20.13 9.51
C GLY A 72 -3.55 19.21 8.73
N ILE A 73 -2.50 19.79 8.14
CA ILE A 73 -1.50 19.03 7.39
C ILE A 73 -0.37 18.63 8.35
N VAL A 74 -0.17 17.32 8.51
CA VAL A 74 0.94 16.72 9.29
C VAL A 74 2.22 16.68 8.45
N ALA A 75 2.10 16.27 7.19
CA ALA A 75 3.22 16.13 6.27
C ALA A 75 2.75 16.21 4.81
N ILE A 76 3.71 16.35 3.90
CA ILE A 76 3.51 16.17 2.47
C ILE A 76 4.15 14.84 2.05
N VAL A 77 3.37 14.00 1.38
CA VAL A 77 3.78 12.69 0.91
C VAL A 77 3.87 12.74 -0.62
N GLU A 78 4.99 12.24 -1.16
CA GLU A 78 5.18 12.11 -2.59
C GLU A 78 4.42 10.89 -3.15
N PRO A 79 3.83 10.97 -4.36
CA PRO A 79 3.31 9.81 -5.07
C PRO A 79 4.37 8.71 -5.20
N GLY A 80 3.98 7.49 -4.85
CA GLY A 80 4.85 6.32 -4.84
C GLY A 80 5.53 6.06 -3.49
N ALA A 81 5.38 6.95 -2.50
CA ALA A 81 5.86 6.71 -1.16
C ALA A 81 5.19 5.47 -0.54
N MET A 82 5.99 4.64 0.12
CA MET A 82 5.55 3.43 0.80
C MET A 82 5.45 3.68 2.31
N GLY A 83 4.35 3.22 2.91
CA GLY A 83 4.09 3.33 4.34
C GLY A 83 3.38 2.10 4.89
N THR A 84 3.04 2.13 6.18
CA THR A 84 2.22 1.12 6.83
C THR A 84 0.81 1.63 7.06
N ILE A 85 -0.19 0.79 6.81
CA ILE A 85 -1.58 1.06 7.20
C ILE A 85 -1.72 0.73 8.68
N LYS A 86 -2.24 1.68 9.46
CA LYS A 86 -2.65 1.51 10.86
C LYS A 86 -4.11 1.11 10.95
N SER A 87 -4.97 1.85 10.28
CA SER A 87 -6.38 1.54 10.21
C SER A 87 -6.97 2.08 8.91
N CYS A 88 -8.09 1.50 8.47
CA CYS A 88 -8.94 2.09 7.45
C CYS A 88 -10.39 1.94 7.87
N ASP A 89 -11.20 2.97 7.66
CA ASP A 89 -12.64 2.95 7.98
C ASP A 89 -13.53 2.69 6.74
N GLY A 90 -12.90 2.52 5.58
CA GLY A 90 -13.55 2.37 4.27
C GLY A 90 -13.63 3.65 3.46
N GLN A 91 -13.20 4.80 3.99
CA GLN A 91 -13.11 6.09 3.29
C GLN A 91 -11.74 6.75 3.50
N TRP A 92 -11.17 6.56 4.69
CA TRP A 92 -9.87 7.06 5.09
C TRP A 92 -8.99 5.91 5.58
N CYS A 93 -7.69 6.10 5.43
CA CYS A 93 -6.69 5.23 6.02
C CYS A 93 -5.72 6.07 6.85
N GLU A 94 -5.54 5.69 8.10
CA GLU A 94 -4.45 6.17 8.92
C GLU A 94 -3.19 5.42 8.52
N MET A 95 -2.14 6.15 8.18
CA MET A 95 -0.90 5.61 7.65
C MET A 95 0.31 6.24 8.32
N THR A 96 1.38 5.46 8.45
CA THR A 96 2.67 5.93 8.96
C THR A 96 3.73 5.93 7.87
N PHE A 97 4.42 7.06 7.73
CA PHE A 97 5.55 7.28 6.82
C PHE A 97 6.74 7.86 7.59
N SER A 98 7.87 7.14 7.66
CA SER A 98 9.11 7.64 8.30
C SER A 98 8.88 8.35 9.64
N GLY A 99 8.04 7.77 10.51
CA GLY A 99 7.73 8.31 11.85
C GLY A 99 6.58 9.32 11.91
N HIS A 100 6.03 9.77 10.78
CA HIS A 100 4.86 10.64 10.72
C HIS A 100 3.60 9.81 10.50
N THR A 101 2.58 10.00 11.34
CA THR A 101 1.29 9.31 11.23
C THR A 101 0.20 10.32 10.94
N GLY A 102 -0.71 9.98 10.03
CA GLY A 102 -1.89 10.78 9.74
C GLY A 102 -2.80 10.08 8.73
N TRP A 103 -3.77 10.82 8.20
CA TRP A 103 -4.87 10.29 7.42
C TRP A 103 -4.74 10.65 5.94
N LEU A 104 -5.04 9.67 5.09
CA LEU A 104 -5.19 9.81 3.66
C LEU A 104 -6.55 9.30 3.22
N ALA A 105 -7.14 9.92 2.20
CA ALA A 105 -8.31 9.34 1.55
C ALA A 105 -7.93 7.95 1.02
N GLN A 106 -8.75 6.92 1.31
CA GLN A 106 -8.47 5.53 0.94
C GLN A 106 -8.29 5.36 -0.57
N SER A 107 -8.98 6.17 -1.38
CA SER A 107 -8.83 6.18 -2.83
C SER A 107 -7.42 6.53 -3.32
N LEU A 108 -6.57 7.09 -2.45
CA LEU A 108 -5.16 7.38 -2.74
C LEU A 108 -4.22 6.25 -2.29
N VAL A 109 -4.73 5.16 -1.71
CA VAL A 109 -3.90 4.13 -1.07
C VAL A 109 -3.97 2.84 -1.88
N TRP A 110 -2.85 2.43 -2.47
CA TRP A 110 -2.71 1.09 -3.03
C TRP A 110 -2.21 0.14 -1.94
N GLY A 111 -3.05 -0.82 -1.54
CA GLY A 111 -2.83 -1.69 -0.38
C GLY A 111 -4.05 -1.85 0.53
N ALA A 112 -5.13 -1.11 0.23
CA ALA A 112 -6.47 -1.35 0.75
C ALA A 112 -7.48 -1.30 -0.40
N TYR A 113 -8.43 -2.24 -0.45
CA TYR A 113 -9.50 -2.22 -1.45
C TYR A 113 -10.50 -1.09 -1.16
N PRO A 114 -11.22 -0.60 -2.19
CA PRO A 114 -12.29 0.38 -1.98
C PRO A 114 -13.32 -0.13 -0.96
N GLY A 115 -13.55 0.65 0.10
CA GLY A 115 -14.46 0.30 1.19
C GLY A 115 -13.88 -0.68 2.22
N GLU A 116 -12.64 -1.15 2.06
CA GLU A 116 -12.01 -2.07 3.01
C GLU A 116 -11.85 -1.41 4.38
N ARG A 117 -12.23 -2.15 5.43
CA ARG A 117 -12.02 -1.73 6.81
C ARG A 117 -10.87 -2.54 7.39
N VAL A 118 -9.79 -1.85 7.75
CA VAL A 118 -8.62 -2.45 8.38
C VAL A 118 -8.63 -2.06 9.85
N LYS A 119 -8.59 -3.06 10.73
CA LYS A 119 -8.40 -2.88 12.18
C LYS A 119 -7.02 -3.45 12.52
N ASP A 120 -6.22 -2.67 13.24
CA ASP A 120 -5.02 -3.16 13.92
C ASP A 120 -5.43 -4.10 15.07
#